data_AF-A0A955CER8-F1
#
_entry.id   AF-A0A955CER8-F1
#
_cell.length_a   1.000
_cell.length_b   1.000
_cell.length_c   1.000
_cell.angle_alpha   90.00
_cell.angle_beta   90.00
_cell.angle_gamma   90.00
#
_symmetry.space_group_name_H-M   'P 1'
#
loop_
_entity.id
_entity.type
_entity.pdbx_description
1 polymer ?
#
loop_
_entity_poly.entity_id
_entity_poly.type
_entity_poly.pdbx_seq_one_letter_code
_entity_poly.pdbx_strand_id
1 'polypeptide(L)'
;NAPFYFAEGGLMGLSFPIGGGTENELHYAWIRVDIDNAAGSFVIREWAYESEAGVGIAAGDTGTSSLPGDFVVDGIVDGFDFLAWQRERGVTLGAADLASWEASFGAAASAAHAVPEAGSLGLLAAGSLGLASLRRRRASRVMRNAER
;
A
#
# COMPACT_ATOMS: atom_id res chain seq x y z
N ASN A 1 -13.15 -25.70 -32.37
CA ASN A 1 -12.83 -24.45 -31.67
C ASN A 1 -13.05 -24.65 -30.19
N ALA A 2 -11.98 -24.93 -29.43
CA ALA A 2 -12.09 -24.94 -27.97
C ALA A 2 -12.36 -23.49 -27.51
N PRO A 3 -13.35 -23.25 -26.63
CA PRO A 3 -13.72 -21.90 -26.20
C PRO A 3 -12.58 -21.12 -25.50
N PHE A 4 -11.47 -21.78 -25.18
CA PHE A 4 -10.30 -21.20 -24.50
C PHE A 4 -9.00 -21.43 -25.28
N TYR A 5 -8.99 -21.19 -26.59
CA TYR A 5 -7.74 -21.29 -27.37
C TYR A 5 -6.74 -20.18 -26.98
N PHE A 6 -7.24 -18.96 -26.80
CA PHE A 6 -6.53 -17.82 -26.25
C PHE A 6 -7.53 -16.97 -25.45
N ALA A 7 -7.16 -16.55 -24.25
CA ALA A 7 -7.95 -15.66 -23.40
C ALA A 7 -7.02 -14.75 -22.61
N GLU A 8 -7.29 -13.44 -22.57
CA GLU A 8 -6.56 -12.49 -21.74
C GLU A 8 -7.54 -11.88 -20.74
N GLY A 9 -7.25 -12.02 -19.45
CA GLY A 9 -8.08 -11.53 -18.35
C GLY A 9 -9.44 -12.22 -18.23
N GLY A 10 -9.57 -13.47 -18.69
CA GLY A 10 -10.82 -14.23 -18.62
C GLY A 10 -11.20 -14.57 -17.17
N LEU A 11 -12.47 -14.35 -16.80
CA LEU A 11 -12.99 -14.71 -15.48
C LEU A 11 -13.61 -16.11 -15.50
N MET A 12 -13.25 -16.93 -14.51
CA MET A 12 -13.83 -18.26 -14.29
C MET A 12 -14.30 -18.42 -12.86
N GLY A 13 -15.53 -18.90 -12.69
CA GLY A 13 -16.07 -19.30 -11.40
C GLY A 13 -15.69 -20.74 -11.06
N LEU A 14 -15.46 -21.00 -9.78
CA LEU A 14 -15.20 -22.33 -9.23
C LEU A 14 -15.92 -22.48 -7.90
N SER A 15 -16.20 -23.73 -7.52
CA SER A 15 -16.62 -24.08 -6.18
C SER A 15 -15.75 -25.18 -5.61
N PHE A 16 -15.51 -25.14 -4.31
CA PHE A 16 -14.69 -26.12 -3.62
C PHE A 16 -15.20 -26.31 -2.18
N PRO A 17 -15.20 -27.54 -1.66
CA PRO A 17 -15.62 -27.77 -0.29
C PRO A 17 -14.50 -27.43 0.69
N ILE A 18 -14.86 -26.81 1.81
CA ILE A 18 -14.01 -26.70 3.00
C ILE A 18 -14.76 -27.36 4.17
N GLY A 19 -14.23 -28.45 4.72
CA GLY A 19 -14.76 -29.05 5.95
C GLY A 19 -15.50 -30.39 5.84
N GLY A 20 -15.70 -30.98 4.65
CA GLY A 20 -16.33 -32.32 4.59
C GLY A 20 -17.04 -32.67 3.29
N GLY A 21 -17.30 -31.71 2.41
CA GLY A 21 -17.83 -31.96 1.07
C GLY A 21 -19.36 -31.93 0.97
N THR A 22 -20.07 -31.49 2.01
CA THR A 22 -21.52 -31.28 1.92
C THR A 22 -21.86 -29.98 1.18
N GLU A 23 -23.07 -29.83 0.64
CA GLU A 23 -23.48 -28.58 -0.06
C GLU A 23 -23.38 -27.35 0.85
N ASN A 24 -23.59 -27.52 2.15
CA ASN A 24 -23.44 -26.49 3.18
C ASN A 24 -21.98 -26.14 3.51
N GLU A 25 -21.01 -26.80 2.88
CA GLU A 25 -19.57 -26.58 3.04
C GLU A 25 -18.91 -26.15 1.72
N LEU A 26 -19.71 -25.90 0.68
CA LEU A 26 -19.21 -25.41 -0.59
C LEU A 26 -18.92 -23.92 -0.50
N HIS A 27 -17.69 -23.54 -0.81
CA HIS A 27 -17.27 -22.17 -1.01
C HIS A 27 -17.20 -21.87 -2.49
N TYR A 28 -17.52 -20.64 -2.86
CA TYR A 28 -17.48 -20.18 -4.24
C TYR A 28 -16.34 -19.19 -4.41
N ALA A 29 -15.69 -19.25 -5.57
CA ALA A 29 -14.55 -18.41 -5.91
C ALA A 29 -14.57 -18.00 -7.38
N TRP A 30 -13.82 -16.94 -7.68
CA TRP A 30 -13.48 -16.58 -9.05
C TRP A 30 -11.96 -16.52 -9.21
N ILE A 31 -11.49 -16.84 -10.42
CA ILE A 31 -10.12 -16.59 -10.85
C ILE A 31 -10.14 -15.77 -12.13
N ARG A 32 -9.18 -14.86 -12.27
CA ARG A 32 -8.87 -14.18 -13.51
C ARG A 32 -7.63 -14.79 -14.11
N VAL A 33 -7.71 -15.22 -15.36
CA VAL A 33 -6.64 -15.95 -16.00
C VAL A 33 -6.30 -15.42 -17.38
N ASP A 34 -5.05 -15.64 -17.76
CA ASP A 34 -4.60 -15.60 -19.13
C ASP A 34 -4.28 -17.01 -19.60
N ILE A 35 -4.79 -17.36 -20.77
CA ILE A 35 -4.61 -18.66 -21.41
C ILE A 35 -4.02 -18.41 -22.79
N ASP A 36 -2.89 -19.05 -23.06
CA ASP A 36 -2.32 -19.13 -24.40
C ASP A 36 -1.97 -20.59 -24.68
N ASN A 37 -2.85 -21.32 -25.39
CA ASN A 37 -2.60 -22.72 -25.71
C ASN A 37 -1.50 -22.91 -26.76
N ALA A 38 -1.23 -21.91 -27.60
CA ALA A 38 -0.15 -21.98 -28.56
C ALA A 38 1.22 -21.90 -27.86
N ALA A 39 1.31 -21.07 -26.82
CA ALA A 39 2.46 -20.99 -25.93
C ALA A 39 2.46 -22.04 -24.80
N GLY A 40 1.34 -22.74 -24.56
CA GLY A 40 1.17 -23.67 -23.45
C GLY A 40 1.13 -22.98 -22.08
N SER A 41 0.66 -21.73 -22.03
CA SER A 41 0.66 -20.90 -20.83
C SER A 41 -0.74 -20.80 -20.19
N PHE A 42 -0.77 -20.93 -18.87
CA PHE A 42 -1.93 -20.64 -18.05
C PHE A 42 -1.46 -19.83 -16.83
N VAL A 43 -1.86 -18.57 -16.76
CA VAL A 43 -1.44 -17.64 -15.70
C VAL A 43 -2.66 -17.20 -14.92
N ILE A 44 -2.66 -17.42 -13.61
CA ILE A 44 -3.65 -16.84 -12.70
C ILE A 44 -3.15 -15.45 -12.31
N ARG A 45 -3.94 -14.43 -12.61
CA ARG A 45 -3.64 -13.03 -12.29
C ARG A 45 -4.18 -12.66 -10.91
N GLU A 46 -5.45 -12.95 -10.70
CA GLU A 46 -6.21 -12.55 -9.52
C GLU A 46 -7.17 -13.67 -9.14
N TRP A 47 -7.57 -13.69 -7.88
CA TRP A 47 -8.53 -14.63 -7.36
C TRP A 47 -9.19 -14.07 -6.10
N ALA A 48 -10.44 -14.48 -5.86
CA ALA A 48 -11.09 -14.28 -4.57
C ALA A 48 -12.05 -15.44 -4.30
N TYR A 49 -12.42 -15.64 -3.03
CA TYR A 49 -13.39 -16.63 -2.59
C TYR A 49 -14.25 -16.10 -1.45
N GLU A 50 -15.46 -16.64 -1.33
CA GLU A 50 -16.35 -16.36 -0.21
C GLU A 50 -16.02 -17.27 0.98
N SER A 51 -15.82 -16.65 2.14
CA SER A 51 -15.52 -17.31 3.41
C SER A 51 -16.75 -17.94 4.07
N GLU A 52 -17.95 -17.50 3.72
CA GLU A 52 -19.22 -18.08 4.19
C GLU A 52 -19.66 -19.22 3.24
N ALA A 53 -19.83 -20.42 3.80
CA ALA A 53 -20.22 -21.57 2.99
C ALA A 53 -21.65 -21.41 2.44
N GLY A 54 -21.85 -21.82 1.19
CA GLY A 54 -23.12 -21.70 0.48
C GLY A 54 -23.41 -20.32 -0.10
N VAL A 55 -22.57 -19.30 0.19
CA VAL A 55 -22.75 -17.94 -0.33
C VAL A 55 -21.95 -17.75 -1.62
N GLY A 56 -22.62 -17.30 -2.68
CA GLY A 56 -21.99 -17.03 -3.97
C GLY A 56 -21.25 -15.69 -3.97
N ILE A 57 -20.11 -15.66 -4.66
CA ILE A 57 -19.32 -14.44 -4.91
C ILE A 57 -19.51 -13.97 -6.37
N ALA A 58 -19.58 -12.66 -6.58
CA ALA A 58 -19.62 -12.11 -7.93
C ALA A 58 -18.24 -12.21 -8.60
N ALA A 59 -18.20 -12.46 -9.91
CA ALA A 59 -16.94 -12.54 -10.64
C ALA A 59 -16.26 -11.15 -10.68
N GLY A 60 -15.00 -11.10 -10.25
CA GLY A 60 -14.23 -9.85 -10.15
C GLY A 60 -14.50 -9.05 -8.87
N ASP A 61 -15.28 -9.59 -7.93
CA ASP A 61 -15.45 -8.99 -6.61
C ASP A 61 -14.12 -8.97 -5.85
N THR A 62 -13.67 -7.78 -5.45
CA THR A 62 -12.45 -7.56 -4.68
C THR A 62 -12.71 -7.52 -3.17
N GLY A 63 -13.95 -7.74 -2.75
CA GLY A 63 -14.39 -7.64 -1.37
C GLY A 63 -14.76 -6.21 -0.97
N THR A 64 -15.17 -6.06 0.29
CA THR A 64 -15.43 -4.76 0.90
C THR A 64 -14.28 -4.40 1.82
N SER A 65 -13.69 -3.21 1.66
CA SER A 65 -12.72 -2.75 2.64
C SER A 65 -13.41 -2.45 3.96
N SER A 66 -12.87 -2.99 5.06
CA SER A 66 -13.30 -2.62 6.41
C SER A 66 -12.86 -1.22 6.80
N LEU A 67 -11.99 -0.58 6.01
CA LEU A 67 -11.41 0.72 6.27
C LEU A 67 -12.17 1.80 5.48
N PRO A 68 -12.91 2.71 6.15
CA PRO A 68 -13.61 3.78 5.45
C PRO A 68 -12.62 4.63 4.66
N GLY A 69 -12.87 4.84 3.37
CA GLY A 69 -12.00 5.64 2.51
C GLY A 69 -10.95 4.84 1.71
N ASP A 70 -10.88 3.52 1.90
CA ASP A 70 -10.09 2.61 1.04
C ASP A 70 -11.00 2.19 -0.13
N PHE A 71 -10.82 2.88 -1.26
CA PHE A 71 -11.67 2.74 -2.43
C PHE A 71 -11.13 1.73 -3.43
N VAL A 72 -9.85 1.36 -3.31
CA VAL A 72 -9.24 0.35 -4.17
C VAL A 72 -9.12 -1.02 -3.49
N VAL A 73 -9.54 -1.11 -2.23
CA VAL A 73 -9.61 -2.32 -1.41
C VAL A 73 -8.24 -2.98 -1.27
N ASP A 74 -7.19 -2.17 -1.11
CA ASP A 74 -5.82 -2.65 -0.89
C ASP A 74 -5.42 -2.64 0.60
N GLY A 75 -6.35 -2.25 1.48
CA GLY A 75 -6.19 -2.26 2.92
C GLY A 75 -5.44 -1.04 3.47
N ILE A 76 -5.09 -0.08 2.61
CA ILE A 76 -4.54 1.22 3.01
C ILE A 76 -5.46 2.35 2.56
N VAL A 77 -5.31 3.53 3.18
CA VAL A 77 -5.99 4.76 2.72
C VAL A 77 -4.94 5.79 2.41
N ASP A 78 -4.68 5.98 1.12
CA ASP A 78 -3.63 6.85 0.63
C ASP A 78 -4.05 7.68 -0.59
N GLY A 79 -3.07 8.22 -1.32
CA GLY A 79 -3.31 9.06 -2.50
C GLY A 79 -3.91 8.29 -3.68
N PHE A 80 -3.73 6.98 -3.75
CA PHE A 80 -4.30 6.13 -4.78
C PHE A 80 -5.82 6.00 -4.62
N ASP A 81 -6.30 5.88 -3.38
CA ASP A 81 -7.73 5.97 -3.07
C ASP A 81 -8.31 7.33 -3.46
N PHE A 82 -7.59 8.41 -3.17
CA PHE A 82 -8.04 9.75 -3.58
C PHE A 82 -8.21 9.84 -5.11
N LEU A 83 -7.28 9.25 -5.87
CA LEU A 83 -7.38 9.20 -7.34
C LEU A 83 -8.54 8.31 -7.80
N ALA A 84 -8.88 7.24 -7.07
CA ALA A 84 -10.07 6.43 -7.34
C ALA A 84 -11.34 7.25 -7.09
N TRP A 85 -11.42 7.95 -5.95
CA TRP A 85 -12.51 8.88 -5.66
C TRP A 85 -12.67 9.95 -6.75
N GLN A 86 -11.58 10.58 -7.21
CA GLN A 86 -11.66 11.59 -8.26
C GLN A 86 -12.24 11.07 -9.58
N ARG A 87 -11.94 9.81 -9.93
CA ARG A 87 -12.46 9.15 -11.15
C ARG A 87 -13.93 8.78 -11.03
N GLU A 88 -14.38 8.44 -9.83
CA GLU A 88 -15.71 7.91 -9.57
C GLU A 88 -16.70 8.90 -8.93
N ARG A 89 -16.21 10.11 -8.62
CA ARG A 89 -17.00 11.18 -8.02
C ARG A 89 -18.21 11.54 -8.88
N GLY A 90 -19.41 11.37 -8.32
CA GLY A 90 -20.68 11.66 -8.97
C GLY A 90 -21.29 10.49 -9.74
N VAL A 91 -20.63 9.32 -9.74
CA VAL A 91 -21.18 8.06 -10.27
C VAL A 91 -21.50 7.12 -9.12
N THR A 92 -20.46 6.71 -8.39
CA THR A 92 -20.51 5.74 -7.28
C THR A 92 -20.05 6.36 -5.97
N LEU A 93 -19.15 7.35 -6.01
CA LEU A 93 -18.59 8.01 -4.84
C LEU A 93 -18.99 9.49 -4.77
N GLY A 94 -19.11 10.04 -3.57
CA GLY A 94 -19.63 11.37 -3.29
C GLY A 94 -18.86 12.11 -2.20
N ALA A 95 -19.46 13.21 -1.71
CA ALA A 95 -18.87 14.06 -0.68
C ALA A 95 -18.74 13.36 0.67
N ALA A 96 -19.65 12.43 0.99
CA ALA A 96 -19.57 11.62 2.20
C ALA A 96 -18.35 10.69 2.16
N ASP A 97 -18.08 10.07 1.01
CA ASP A 97 -16.92 9.19 0.81
C ASP A 97 -15.61 9.98 0.91
N LEU A 98 -15.57 11.20 0.35
CA LEU A 98 -14.41 12.08 0.54
C LEU A 98 -14.15 12.35 2.03
N ALA A 99 -15.19 12.61 2.81
CA ALA A 99 -15.04 12.81 4.25
C ALA A 99 -14.54 11.54 4.97
N SER A 100 -14.94 10.35 4.51
CA SER A 100 -14.38 9.08 5.00
C SER A 100 -12.90 8.92 4.66
N TRP A 101 -12.49 9.27 3.43
CA TRP A 101 -11.08 9.30 3.05
C TRP A 101 -10.28 10.31 3.88
N GLU A 102 -10.78 11.53 4.06
CA GLU A 102 -10.12 12.57 4.88
C GLU A 102 -9.94 12.13 6.33
N ALA A 103 -10.92 11.39 6.88
CA ALA A 103 -10.87 10.87 8.24
C ALA A 103 -9.89 9.71 8.43
N SER A 104 -9.64 8.92 7.37
CA SER A 104 -8.81 7.71 7.44
C SER A 104 -7.47 7.84 6.74
N PHE A 105 -7.20 8.92 6.01
CA PHE A 105 -5.96 9.10 5.26
C PHE A 105 -4.74 8.99 6.18
N GLY A 106 -3.83 8.08 5.85
CA GLY A 106 -2.65 7.80 6.67
C GLY A 106 -2.91 7.00 7.95
N ALA A 107 -4.13 6.51 8.20
CA ALA A 107 -4.41 5.63 9.34
C ALA A 107 -3.71 4.27 9.20
N ALA A 108 -3.46 3.81 7.96
CA ALA A 108 -2.66 2.63 7.66
C ALA A 108 -1.15 2.93 7.46
N ALA A 109 -0.69 4.13 7.82
CA ALA A 109 0.73 4.46 7.80
C ALA A 109 1.48 3.67 8.88
N SER A 110 1.92 2.48 8.46
CA SER A 110 2.91 1.62 9.08
C SER A 110 4.02 2.40 9.78
N ALA A 111 4.31 1.95 11.01
CA ALA A 111 5.29 2.45 11.96
C ALA A 111 6.28 3.48 11.41
N ALA A 112 6.22 4.71 11.96
CA ALA A 112 7.30 5.67 11.84
C ALA A 112 8.61 4.99 12.28
N HIS A 113 9.39 4.53 11.31
CA HIS A 113 10.74 4.10 11.58
C HIS A 113 11.46 5.36 12.02
N ALA A 114 12.02 5.36 13.24
CA ALA A 114 12.84 6.45 13.71
C ALA A 114 13.92 6.71 12.64
N VAL A 115 13.77 7.82 11.92
CA VAL A 115 14.77 8.26 10.96
C VAL A 115 16.04 8.47 11.78
N PRO A 116 17.12 7.71 11.55
CA PRO A 116 18.37 7.92 12.27
C PRO A 116 18.74 9.39 12.08
N GLU A 117 18.86 10.12 13.18
CA GLU A 117 19.08 11.57 13.16
C GLU A 117 20.21 11.88 12.16
N ALA A 118 19.85 12.50 11.03
CA ALA A 118 20.82 12.87 10.01
C ALA A 118 21.89 13.70 10.72
N GLY A 119 23.18 13.36 10.51
CA GLY A 119 24.36 13.81 11.28
C GLY A 119 24.60 15.32 11.49
N SER A 120 23.61 16.16 11.22
CA SER A 120 23.46 17.57 11.57
C SER A 120 23.81 17.88 13.03
N LEU A 121 23.38 17.05 14.01
CA LEU A 121 23.77 17.23 15.41
C LEU A 121 25.28 17.00 15.61
N GLY A 122 25.85 16.00 14.94
CA GLY A 122 27.28 15.73 14.92
C GLY A 122 28.09 16.87 14.28
N LEU A 123 27.62 17.41 13.16
CA LEU A 123 28.24 18.55 12.48
C LEU A 123 28.16 19.84 13.31
N LEU A 124 27.04 20.08 14.00
CA LEU A 124 26.89 21.23 14.90
C LEU A 124 27.84 21.15 16.10
N ALA A 125 27.98 19.96 16.70
CA ALA A 125 28.93 19.71 17.78
C ALA A 125 30.39 19.86 17.30
N ALA A 126 30.74 19.31 16.14
CA ALA A 126 32.08 19.45 15.57
C ALA A 126 32.40 20.91 15.20
N GLY A 127 31.45 21.64 14.63
CA GLY A 127 31.58 23.04 14.25
C GLY A 127 31.79 23.97 15.46
N SER A 128 31.03 23.76 16.54
CA SER A 128 31.13 24.55 17.77
C SER A 128 32.48 24.32 18.49
N LEU A 129 32.97 23.08 18.53
CA LEU A 129 34.32 22.77 19.04
C LEU A 129 35.42 23.38 18.19
N GLY A 130 35.29 23.32 16.86
CA GLY A 130 36.23 23.95 15.92
C GLY A 130 36.33 25.46 16.11
N LEU A 131 35.19 26.16 16.19
CA LEU A 131 35.14 27.61 16.42
C LEU A 131 35.70 28.01 17.80
N ALA A 132 35.41 27.23 18.85
CA ALA A 132 35.97 27.47 20.18
C ALA A 132 37.50 27.34 20.20
N SER A 133 38.05 26.36 19.47
CA SER A 133 39.50 26.15 19.38
C SER A 133 40.23 27.29 18.65
N LEU A 134 39.63 27.79 17.56
CA LEU A 134 40.17 28.92 16.78
C LEU A 134 40.15 30.23 17.58
N ARG A 135 39.10 30.44 18.38
CA ARG A 135 38.94 31.63 19.22
C ARG A 135 39.99 31.67 20.36
N ARG A 136 40.31 30.53 20.97
CA ARG A 136 41.38 30.44 21.99
C ARG A 136 42.76 30.75 21.42
N ARG A 137 43.09 30.23 20.23
CA ARG A 137 44.39 30.46 19.58
C ARG A 137 44.63 31.94 19.24
N ARG A 138 43.60 32.68 18.85
CA ARG A 138 43.70 34.13 18.57
C ARG A 138 43.99 34.94 19.84
N ALA A 139 43.30 34.65 20.95
CA ALA A 139 43.53 35.35 22.22
C ALA A 139 44.98 35.18 22.74
N SER A 140 45.51 33.95 22.68
CA SER A 140 46.90 33.68 23.11
C SER A 140 47.96 34.32 22.22
N ARG A 141 47.65 34.61 20.94
CA ARG A 141 48.60 35.25 20.00
C ARG A 141 48.62 36.76 20.16
N VAL A 142 47.50 37.37 20.52
CA VAL A 142 47.40 38.81 20.81
C VAL A 142 48.15 39.15 22.10
N MET A 143 48.00 38.34 23.17
CA MET A 143 48.73 38.56 24.43
C MET A 143 50.26 38.50 24.25
N ARG A 144 50.78 37.56 23.46
CA ARG A 144 52.23 37.45 23.19
C ARG A 144 52.82 38.61 22.38
N ASN A 145 52.01 39.36 21.64
CA ASN A 145 52.48 40.53 20.88
C ASN A 145 52.35 41.84 21.67
N ALA A 146 51.64 41.84 22.81
CA ALA A 146 51.50 43.01 23.68
C ALA A 146 52.63 43.11 24.73
N GLU A 147 53.46 42.07 24.86
CA GLU A 147 54.61 41.99 25.79
C GLU A 147 55.97 42.29 25.11
N ARG A 148 55.97 42.77 23.86
CA ARG A 148 57.15 43.28 23.15
C ARG A 148 56.99 44.76 22.84
#